data_AF-Q9L8J2-F1
#
_entry.id   AF-Q9L8J2-F1
#
_cell.length_a   1.000
_cell.length_b   1.000
_cell.length_c   1.000
_cell.angle_alpha   90.00
_cell.angle_beta   90.00
_cell.angle_gamma   90.00
#
_symmetry.space_group_name_H-M   'P 1'
#
loop_
_entity.id
_entity.type
_entity.pdbx_description
1 polymer ?
#
loop_
_entity_poly.entity_id
_entity_poly.type
_entity_poly.pdbx_seq_one_letter_code
_entity_poly.pdbx_strand_id
1 'polypeptide(L)'
;DSAFYTWLYRIAVNTAKNYLVAQGRRPPSSDVDANDAENFESGSALKEISNPENLMLSEELRQIVFRTIESLPEDLRMAITLRESDGLSYEEIAAIMDCPVGTVRSRI
;
A
#
# COMPACT_ATOMS: atom_id res chain seq x y z
N ASP A 1 -13.97 0.34 21.18
CA ASP A 1 -13.38 1.21 20.14
C ASP A 1 -12.87 0.40 18.97
N SER A 2 -13.01 0.94 17.75
CA SER A 2 -12.33 0.41 16.55
C SER A 2 -11.04 1.21 16.31
N ALA A 3 -9.97 0.57 15.83
CA ALA A 3 -8.75 1.27 15.45
C ALA A 3 -8.99 2.26 14.31
N PHE A 4 -8.23 3.37 14.29
CA PHE A 4 -8.35 4.41 13.26
C PHE A 4 -8.24 3.85 11.84
N TYR A 5 -7.30 2.93 11.60
CA TYR A 5 -7.15 2.27 10.31
C TYR A 5 -8.42 1.54 9.88
N THR A 6 -9.06 0.79 10.77
CA THR A 6 -10.31 0.09 10.48
C THR A 6 -11.46 1.05 10.16
N TRP A 7 -11.55 2.17 10.87
CA TRP A 7 -12.54 3.21 10.61
C TRP A 7 -12.31 3.90 9.25
N LEU A 8 -11.06 4.27 8.95
CA LEU A 8 -10.69 4.92 7.69
C LEU A 8 -10.87 3.97 6.50
N TYR A 9 -10.49 2.70 6.63
CA TYR A 9 -10.69 1.67 5.61
C TYR A 9 -12.17 1.52 5.26
N ARG A 10 -13.06 1.52 6.26
CA ARG A 10 -14.52 1.48 6.04
C ARG A 10 -15.01 2.71 5.29
N ILE A 11 -14.53 3.92 5.63
CA ILE A 11 -14.87 5.15 4.90
C ILE A 11 -14.40 5.05 3.45
N ALA A 12 -13.13 4.69 3.22
CA ALA A 12 -12.56 4.59 1.87
C ALA A 12 -13.35 3.60 0.99
N VAL A 13 -13.62 2.40 1.50
CA VAL A 13 -14.39 1.37 0.78
C VAL A 13 -15.83 1.83 0.50
N ASN A 14 -16.50 2.44 1.48
CA ASN A 14 -17.87 2.92 1.29
C ASN A 14 -17.94 4.08 0.29
N THR A 15 -16.98 5.01 0.34
CA THR A 15 -16.86 6.11 -0.62
C THR A 15 -16.62 5.59 -2.03
N ALA A 16 -15.70 4.63 -2.21
CA ALA A 16 -15.43 4.00 -3.50
C ALA A 16 -16.67 3.28 -4.05
N LYS A 17 -17.40 2.52 -3.21
CA LYS A 17 -18.66 1.88 -3.61
C LYS A 17 -19.71 2.90 -4.03
N ASN A 18 -19.89 3.97 -3.26
CA ASN A 18 -20.87 5.02 -3.58
C ASN A 18 -20.53 5.71 -4.90
N TYR A 19 -19.25 5.97 -5.16
CA TYR A 19 -18.78 6.53 -6.42
C TYR A 19 -19.10 5.61 -7.61
N LEU A 20 -18.80 4.32 -7.51
CA LEU A 20 -19.11 3.34 -8.57
C LEU A 20 -20.63 3.20 -8.82
N VAL A 21 -21.44 3.18 -7.76
CA VAL A 21 -22.91 3.12 -7.89
C VAL A 21 -23.48 4.39 -8.51
N ALA A 22 -22.95 5.57 -8.15
CA ALA A 22 -23.35 6.85 -8.74
C ALA A 22 -22.98 6.93 -10.23
N GLN A 23 -21.82 6.40 -10.60
CA GLN A 23 -21.39 6.32 -11.99
C GLN A 23 -22.33 5.45 -12.84
N GLY A 24 -22.74 4.28 -12.32
CA GLY A 24 -23.70 3.39 -13.00
C GLY A 24 -25.14 3.91 -13.07
N ARG A 25 -25.47 5.01 -12.40
CA ARG A 25 -26.81 5.65 -12.40
C ARG A 25 -26.91 6.90 -13.27
N ARG A 26 -25.83 7.32 -13.95
CA ARG A 26 -25.90 8.42 -14.92
C ARG A 26 -26.85 8.02 -16.07
N PRO A 27 -27.84 8.86 -16.46
CA PRO A 27 -28.67 8.60 -17.63
C PRO A 27 -27.78 8.46 -18.89
N PRO A 28 -28.18 7.68 -19.90
CA PRO A 28 -27.49 7.66 -21.19
C PRO A 28 -27.74 9.01 -21.88
N SER A 29 -26.97 10.03 -21.50
CA SER A 29 -26.87 11.22 -22.32
C SER A 29 -25.97 10.86 -23.50
N SER A 30 -26.58 10.93 -24.69
CA SER A 30 -26.07 10.62 -26.03
C SER A 30 -25.87 9.13 -26.33
N ASP A 31 -26.47 8.69 -27.43
CA ASP A 31 -26.03 7.55 -28.24
C ASP A 31 -24.55 7.79 -28.60
N VAL A 32 -23.64 7.37 -27.72
CA VAL A 32 -22.22 7.36 -28.01
C VAL A 32 -21.90 5.98 -28.56
N ASP A 33 -21.39 5.97 -29.78
CA ASP A 33 -20.95 4.80 -30.52
C ASP A 33 -20.13 3.86 -29.61
N ALA A 34 -20.23 2.55 -29.79
CA ALA A 34 -19.56 1.57 -28.92
C ALA A 34 -18.02 1.75 -28.85
N ASN A 35 -17.45 2.53 -29.78
CA ASN A 35 -16.04 2.95 -29.78
C ASN A 35 -15.68 4.02 -28.72
N ASP A 36 -16.65 4.78 -28.20
CA ASP A 36 -16.41 5.81 -27.17
C ASP A 36 -16.60 5.29 -25.73
N ALA A 37 -17.13 4.07 -25.57
CA ALA A 37 -17.27 3.43 -24.25
C ALA A 37 -15.91 3.06 -23.61
N GLU A 38 -14.84 2.96 -24.41
CA GLU A 38 -13.48 2.75 -23.89
C GLU A 38 -12.94 3.98 -23.14
N ASN A 39 -13.52 5.17 -23.38
CA ASN A 39 -13.15 6.45 -22.78
C ASN A 39 -13.95 6.80 -21.51
N PHE A 40 -14.79 5.90 -20.99
CA PHE A 40 -15.59 6.19 -19.81
C PHE A 40 -14.69 6.32 -18.55
N GLU A 41 -14.47 7.57 -18.15
CA GLU A 41 -13.43 8.07 -17.24
C GLU A 41 -13.26 7.37 -15.89
N SER A 42 -14.22 6.60 -15.34
CA SER A 42 -13.95 5.92 -14.06
C SER A 42 -13.16 4.63 -14.19
N GLY A 43 -12.96 4.12 -15.40
CA GLY A 43 -11.92 3.13 -15.65
C GLY A 43 -10.53 3.73 -15.71
N SER A 44 -10.40 5.04 -15.96
CA SER A 44 -9.12 5.69 -16.25
C SER A 44 -8.18 5.67 -15.05
N ALA A 45 -8.65 6.05 -13.86
CA ALA A 45 -7.82 6.05 -12.65
C ALA A 45 -7.39 4.62 -12.22
N LEU A 46 -8.28 3.63 -12.34
CA LEU A 46 -7.95 2.22 -12.05
C LEU A 46 -7.05 1.59 -13.14
N LYS A 47 -7.22 1.99 -14.42
CA LYS A 47 -6.35 1.62 -15.55
C LYS A 47 -4.98 2.29 -15.44
N GLU A 48 -4.90 3.53 -14.94
CA GLU A 48 -3.63 4.20 -14.65
C GLU A 48 -2.90 3.48 -13.52
N ILE A 49 -3.57 3.17 -12.40
CA ILE A 49 -2.95 2.43 -11.28
C ILE A 49 -2.56 1.00 -11.69
N SER A 50 -3.32 0.37 -12.59
CA SER A 50 -3.09 -0.99 -13.09
C SER A 50 -2.42 -1.01 -14.47
N ASN A 51 -1.75 0.08 -14.87
CA ASN A 51 -0.95 0.09 -16.09
C ASN A 51 0.23 -0.88 -15.90
N PRO A 52 0.52 -1.80 -16.84
CA PRO A 52 1.69 -2.68 -16.78
C PRO A 52 2.99 -1.95 -16.44
N GLU A 53 3.18 -0.71 -16.90
CA GLU A 53 4.34 0.12 -16.54
C GLU A 53 4.39 0.43 -15.04
N ASN A 54 3.28 0.86 -14.44
CA ASN A 54 3.22 1.16 -13.01
C ASN A 54 3.39 -0.10 -12.14
N LEU A 55 2.86 -1.24 -12.59
CA LEU A 55 3.10 -2.52 -11.93
C LEU A 55 4.59 -2.91 -11.99
N MET A 56 5.22 -2.77 -13.15
CA MET A 56 6.66 -3.03 -13.31
C MET A 56 7.51 -2.10 -12.44
N LEU A 57 7.19 -0.80 -12.40
CA LEU A 57 7.89 0.17 -11.54
C LEU A 57 7.73 -0.16 -10.05
N SER A 58 6.52 -0.57 -9.63
CA SER A 58 6.28 -0.97 -8.24
C SER A 58 7.08 -2.22 -7.84
N GLU A 59 7.20 -3.18 -8.76
CA GLU A 59 7.98 -4.40 -8.56
C GLU A 59 9.49 -4.11 -8.58
N GLU A 60 9.96 -3.25 -9.47
CA GLU A 60 11.35 -2.78 -9.48
C GLU A 60 11.71 -2.08 -8.17
N LEU A 61 10.86 -1.16 -7.72
CA LEU A 61 11.04 -0.48 -6.43
C LEU A 61 11.08 -1.48 -5.28
N ARG A 62 10.16 -2.44 -5.26
CA ARG A 62 10.14 -3.52 -4.29
C ARG A 62 11.48 -4.29 -4.28
N GLN A 63 11.98 -4.67 -5.45
CA GLN A 63 13.27 -5.37 -5.56
C GLN A 63 14.45 -4.53 -5.06
N ILE A 64 14.48 -3.23 -5.38
CA ILE A 64 15.52 -2.32 -4.89
C ILE A 64 15.48 -2.24 -3.36
N VAL A 65 14.30 -2.11 -2.76
CA VAL A 65 14.14 -2.08 -1.30
C VAL A 65 14.66 -3.37 -0.67
N PHE A 66 14.24 -4.54 -1.17
CA PHE A 66 14.70 -5.83 -0.62
C PHE A 66 16.21 -6.03 -0.76
N ARG A 67 16.80 -5.71 -1.92
CA ARG A 67 18.25 -5.78 -2.11
C ARG A 67 19.00 -4.84 -1.17
N THR A 68 18.45 -3.65 -0.92
CA THR A 68 19.05 -2.68 0.01
C THR A 68 19.02 -3.24 1.43
N ILE A 69 17.89 -3.80 1.87
CA ILE A 69 17.75 -4.44 3.19
C ILE A 69 18.74 -5.61 3.33
N GLU A 70 18.87 -6.45 2.30
CA GLU A 70 19.84 -7.55 2.29
C GLU A 70 21.30 -7.05 2.37
N SER A 71 21.60 -5.88 1.81
CA SER A 71 22.94 -5.28 1.89
C SER A 71 23.29 -4.65 3.24
N LEU A 72 22.30 -4.47 4.13
CA LEU A 72 22.53 -3.87 5.45
C LEU A 72 23.37 -4.80 6.34
N PRO A 73 24.16 -4.23 7.28
CA PRO A 73 24.70 -4.98 8.40
C PRO A 73 23.63 -5.80 9.13
N GLU A 74 24.01 -6.98 9.62
CA GLU A 74 23.09 -7.95 10.24
C GLU A 74 22.23 -7.33 11.34
N ASP A 75 22.83 -6.52 12.21
CA ASP A 75 22.11 -5.85 13.31
C ASP A 75 21.00 -4.90 12.82
N LEU A 76 21.23 -4.17 11.73
CA LEU A 76 20.22 -3.26 11.16
C LEU A 76 19.14 -4.06 10.43
N ARG A 77 19.55 -5.06 9.65
CA ARG A 77 18.64 -5.95 8.92
C ARG A 77 17.70 -6.70 9.87
N MET A 78 18.23 -7.24 10.96
CA MET A 78 17.46 -7.96 11.95
C MET A 78 16.48 -7.04 12.68
N ALA A 79 16.91 -5.84 13.09
CA ALA A 79 16.03 -4.87 13.74
C ALA A 79 14.84 -4.44 12.86
N ILE A 80 15.09 -4.11 11.58
CA ILE A 80 14.01 -3.68 10.66
C ILE A 80 13.10 -4.84 10.27
N THR A 81 13.63 -6.07 10.15
CA THR A 81 12.81 -7.26 9.82
C THR A 81 11.85 -7.58 10.95
N LEU A 82 12.35 -7.66 12.20
CA LEU A 82 11.51 -7.90 13.38
C LEU A 82 10.43 -6.82 13.57
N ARG A 83 10.73 -5.58 13.16
CA ARG A 83 9.77 -4.48 13.26
C ARG A 83 8.70 -4.52 12.18
N GLU A 84 9.09 -4.54 10.91
CA GLU A 84 8.16 -4.33 9.79
C GLU A 84 7.51 -5.64 9.30
N SER A 85 8.21 -6.77 9.41
CA SER A 85 7.67 -8.07 8.99
C SER A 85 6.92 -8.78 10.11
N ASP A 86 7.49 -8.81 11.32
CA ASP A 86 6.91 -9.53 12.46
C ASP A 86 6.03 -8.63 13.35
N GLY A 87 6.12 -7.30 13.19
CA GLY A 87 5.28 -6.34 13.91
C GLY A 87 5.62 -6.15 15.39
N LEU A 88 6.83 -6.52 15.81
CA LEU A 88 7.22 -6.51 17.23
C LEU A 88 7.39 -5.08 17.79
N SER A 89 7.19 -4.96 19.11
CA SER A 89 7.48 -3.75 19.86
C SER A 89 8.99 -3.52 20.00
N TYR A 90 9.42 -2.29 20.31
CA TYR A 90 10.85 -2.01 20.50
C TYR A 90 11.42 -2.74 21.72
N GLU A 91 10.59 -2.98 22.74
CA GLU A 91 10.94 -3.74 23.94
C GLU A 91 11.15 -5.23 23.62
N GLU A 92 10.30 -5.82 22.78
CA GLU A 92 10.43 -7.20 22.33
C GLU A 92 11.68 -7.38 21.47
N ILE A 93 11.95 -6.47 20.54
CA ILE A 93 13.16 -6.48 19.71
C ILE A 93 14.41 -6.33 20.58
N ALA A 94 14.38 -5.42 21.57
CA ALA A 94 15.48 -5.22 22.51
C ALA A 94 15.81 -6.49 23.29
N ALA A 95 14.78 -7.23 23.75
CA ALA A 95 14.95 -8.50 24.43
C ALA A 95 15.52 -9.60 23.52
N ILE A 96 15.09 -9.67 22.25
CA ILE A 96 15.58 -10.64 21.27
C ILE A 96 17.04 -10.37 20.89
N MET A 97 17.39 -9.09 20.69
CA MET A 97 18.72 -8.67 20.24
C MET A 97 19.71 -8.44 21.38
N ASP A 98 19.31 -8.71 22.63
CA ASP A 98 20.08 -8.45 23.85
C ASP A 98 20.75 -7.06 23.87
N CYS A 99 19.95 -6.03 23.57
CA CYS A 99 20.44 -4.65 23.50
C CYS A 99 19.44 -3.65 24.09
N PRO A 100 19.88 -2.43 24.50
CA PRO A 100 18.96 -1.43 25.01
C PRO A 100 17.92 -0.98 23.98
N VAL A 101 16.71 -0.63 24.43
CA VAL A 101 15.64 -0.10 23.57
C VAL A 101 16.09 1.14 22.76
N GLY A 102 16.95 1.98 23.35
CA GLY A 102 17.54 3.12 22.65
C GLY A 102 18.42 2.73 21.45
N THR A 103 19.10 1.58 21.52
CA THR A 103 19.89 1.03 20.43
C THR A 103 18.99 0.50 19.32
N VAL A 104 17.87 -0.15 19.65
CA VAL A 104 16.86 -0.56 18.66
C VAL A 104 16.33 0.66 17.91
N ARG A 105 15.97 1.74 18.62
CA ARG A 105 15.52 3.00 18.00
C ARG A 105 16.57 3.63 17.07
N SER A 106 17.87 3.46 17.36
CA SER A 106 18.92 3.99 16.47
C SER A 106 19.17 3.09 15.25
N ARG A 107 18.75 1.82 15.29
CA ARG A 107 18.95 0.83 14.24
C ARG A 107 17.79 0.76 13.24
N ILE A 108 16.64 1.33 13.59
CA ILE A 108 15.43 1.48 12.76
C ILE A 108 15.35 2.94 12.30
#